data_AF-A0A1F6NJE7-F1
#
_entry.id   AF-A0A1F6NJE7-F1
#
_cell.length_a   1.000
_cell.length_b   1.000
_cell.length_c   1.000
_cell.angle_alpha   90.00
_cell.angle_beta   90.00
_cell.angle_gamma   90.00
#
_symmetry.space_group_name_H-M   'P 1'
#
loop_
_entity.id
_entity.type
_entity.pdbx_description
1 polymer ?
#
loop_
_entity_poly.entity_id
_entity_poly.type
_entity_poly.pdbx_seq_one_letter_code
_entity_poly.pdbx_strand_id
1 'polypeptide(L)'
;MSKTILGWGIVNALATLAYIGFVVGIMSNSERIFDTAGRVVGPMAMLTLFVMSAAITGALVLGRPIWWYLAGQKKESVKLFITTVAWLAILFAVIVLAAMVRF
;
A
#
# COMPACT_ATOMS: atom_id res chain seq x y z
N MET A 1 23.91 8.58 -1.80
CA MET A 1 22.44 8.54 -1.86
C MET A 1 21.94 9.50 -0.80
N SER A 2 21.17 10.54 -1.14
CA SER A 2 20.80 11.56 -0.13
C SER A 2 19.92 10.91 0.95
N LYS A 3 20.21 11.19 2.22
CA LYS A 3 19.51 10.59 3.39
C LYS A 3 17.99 10.80 3.32
N THR A 4 17.56 11.84 2.61
CA THR A 4 16.17 12.22 2.37
C THR A 4 15.39 11.16 1.58
N ILE A 5 15.95 10.59 0.52
CA ILE A 5 15.25 9.60 -0.34
C ILE A 5 14.95 8.31 0.45
N LEU A 6 15.91 7.88 1.27
CA LEU A 6 15.78 6.67 2.08
C LEU A 6 14.70 6.84 3.16
N GLY A 7 14.68 7.98 3.86
CA GLY A 7 13.69 8.26 4.90
C GLY A 7 12.26 8.27 4.35
N TRP A 8 12.03 8.90 3.20
CA TRP A 8 10.70 8.94 2.60
C TRP A 8 10.24 7.61 2.01
N GLY A 9 11.16 6.82 1.43
CA GLY A 9 10.84 5.46 0.97
C GLY A 9 10.37 4.55 2.12
N ILE A 10 11.05 4.61 3.27
CA ILE A 10 10.69 3.82 4.46
C ILE A 10 9.35 4.28 5.03
N VAL A 11 9.13 5.60 5.17
CA VAL A 11 7.86 6.14 5.67
C VAL A 11 6.68 5.73 4.76
N ASN A 12 6.84 5.85 3.44
CA ASN A 12 5.80 5.44 2.49
C ASN A 12 5.53 3.94 2.56
N ALA A 13 6.57 3.11 2.68
CA ALA A 13 6.42 1.65 2.80
C ALA A 13 5.72 1.25 4.12
N LEU A 14 6.11 1.87 5.25
CA LEU A 14 5.46 1.63 6.54
C LEU A 14 4.02 2.14 6.59
N ALA A 15 3.75 3.32 6.02
CA ALA A 15 2.39 3.85 5.91
C ALA A 15 1.51 2.95 5.04
N THR A 16 2.05 2.43 3.95
CA THR A 16 1.36 1.46 3.09
C THR A 16 1.07 0.16 3.85
N LEU A 17 2.04 -0.35 4.60
CA LEU A 17 1.87 -1.55 5.44
C LEU A 17 0.78 -1.34 6.50
N ALA A 18 0.78 -0.19 7.18
CA ALA A 18 -0.23 0.15 8.18
C ALA A 18 -1.63 0.24 7.56
N TYR A 19 -1.74 0.84 6.37
CA TYR A 19 -2.99 0.91 5.62
C TYR A 19 -3.49 -0.48 5.21
N ILE A 20 -2.60 -1.35 4.71
CA ILE A 20 -2.94 -2.74 4.38
C ILE A 20 -3.46 -3.47 5.63
N GLY A 21 -2.80 -3.33 6.78
CA GLY A 21 -3.27 -3.92 8.04
C GLY A 21 -4.67 -3.46 8.44
N PHE A 22 -4.99 -2.18 8.23
CA PHE A 22 -6.33 -1.64 8.43
C PHE A 22 -7.37 -2.28 7.49
N VAL A 23 -7.05 -2.37 6.19
CA VAL A 23 -7.93 -3.02 5.21
C VAL A 23 -8.15 -4.49 5.54
N VAL A 24 -7.09 -5.21 5.95
CA VAL A 24 -7.21 -6.60 6.43
C VAL A 24 -8.18 -6.69 7.60
N GLY A 25 -8.11 -5.77 8.58
CA GLY A 25 -9.07 -5.75 9.70
C GLY A 25 -10.53 -5.61 9.25
N ILE A 26 -10.80 -4.76 8.25
CA ILE A 26 -12.15 -4.64 7.66
C ILE A 26 -12.55 -5.93 6.95
N MET A 27 -11.67 -6.49 6.13
CA MET A 27 -11.93 -7.70 5.34
C MET A 27 -12.08 -8.94 6.22
N SER A 28 -11.37 -9.04 7.35
CA SER A 28 -11.54 -10.14 8.31
C SER A 28 -12.89 -10.10 9.03
N ASN A 29 -13.57 -8.95 9.05
CA ASN A 29 -14.92 -8.82 9.60
C ASN A 29 -15.99 -8.71 8.49
N SER A 30 -15.64 -9.06 7.25
CA SER A 30 -16.48 -8.91 6.05
C SER A 30 -17.77 -9.71 6.12
N GLU A 31 -17.75 -10.93 6.65
CA GLU A 31 -18.96 -11.75 6.82
C GLU A 31 -20.01 -11.06 7.70
N ARG A 32 -19.61 -10.27 8.70
CA ARG A 32 -20.57 -9.53 9.53
C ARG A 32 -21.06 -8.24 8.89
N ILE A 33 -20.26 -7.63 8.01
CA ILE A 33 -20.52 -6.29 7.45
C ILE A 33 -21.25 -6.38 6.11
N PHE A 34 -20.88 -7.34 5.25
CA PHE A 34 -21.37 -7.43 3.88
C PHE A 34 -22.43 -8.51 3.67
N ASP A 35 -22.51 -9.54 4.53
CA ASP A 35 -23.52 -10.60 4.38
C ASP A 35 -24.94 -10.09 4.70
N THR A 36 -25.05 -9.10 5.58
CA THR A 36 -26.32 -8.40 5.85
C THR A 36 -26.73 -7.43 4.73
N ALA A 37 -25.82 -7.07 3.82
CA ALA A 37 -26.03 -6.01 2.83
C ALA A 37 -26.81 -6.49 1.58
N GLY A 38 -27.12 -7.78 1.45
CA GLY A 38 -27.86 -8.32 0.31
C GLY A 38 -27.05 -8.40 -0.99
N ARG A 39 -27.67 -8.93 -2.06
CA ARG A 39 -26.98 -9.39 -3.28
C ARG A 39 -26.27 -8.31 -4.12
N VAL A 40 -26.56 -7.03 -3.89
CA VAL A 40 -26.02 -5.92 -4.70
C VAL A 40 -25.11 -5.00 -3.89
N VAL A 41 -25.50 -4.64 -2.67
CA VAL A 41 -24.76 -3.67 -1.85
C VAL A 41 -23.45 -4.27 -1.33
N GLY A 42 -23.43 -5.55 -0.97
CA GLY A 42 -22.20 -6.24 -0.53
C GLY A 42 -21.08 -6.16 -1.57
N PRO A 43 -21.30 -6.64 -2.81
CA PRO A 43 -20.31 -6.53 -3.88
C PRO A 43 -19.92 -5.09 -4.22
N MET A 44 -20.88 -4.15 -4.23
CA MET A 44 -20.60 -2.74 -4.52
C MET A 44 -19.70 -2.08 -3.48
N ALA A 45 -19.94 -2.36 -2.19
CA ALA A 45 -19.12 -1.85 -1.11
C ALA A 45 -17.71 -2.46 -1.13
N MET A 46 -17.60 -3.75 -1.47
CA MET A 46 -16.29 -4.41 -1.65
C MET A 46 -15.50 -3.79 -2.82
N LEU A 47 -16.14 -3.55 -3.96
CA LEU A 47 -15.49 -2.88 -5.10
C LEU A 47 -15.08 -1.44 -4.75
N THR A 48 -15.89 -0.73 -3.96
CA THR A 48 -15.57 0.63 -3.52
C THR A 48 -14.36 0.63 -2.57
N LEU A 49 -14.30 -0.30 -1.62
CA LEU A 49 -13.15 -0.49 -0.73
C LEU A 49 -11.88 -0.81 -1.53
N PHE A 50 -12.01 -1.67 -2.55
CA PHE A 50 -10.90 -2.01 -3.44
C PHE A 50 -10.37 -0.80 -4.21
N VAL A 51 -11.24 -0.02 -4.86
CA VAL A 51 -10.83 1.19 -5.60
C VAL A 51 -10.23 2.24 -4.66
N MET A 52 -10.82 2.44 -3.48
CA MET A 52 -10.27 3.34 -2.46
C MET A 52 -8.87 2.88 -2.01
N SER A 53 -8.68 1.58 -1.81
CA SER A 53 -7.40 0.99 -1.44
C SER A 53 -6.33 1.17 -2.51
N ALA A 54 -6.69 0.94 -3.78
CA ALA A 54 -5.80 1.20 -4.90
C ALA A 54 -5.44 2.69 -4.99
N ALA A 55 -6.39 3.60 -4.76
CA ALA A 55 -6.15 5.05 -4.80
C ALA A 55 -5.23 5.51 -3.67
N ILE A 56 -5.46 5.06 -2.43
CA ILE A 56 -4.64 5.42 -1.26
C ILE A 56 -3.22 4.85 -1.40
N THR A 57 -3.11 3.56 -1.76
CA THR A 57 -1.81 2.91 -1.97
C THR A 57 -1.06 3.56 -3.13
N GLY A 58 -1.76 3.85 -4.23
CA GLY A 58 -1.21 4.59 -5.36
C GLY A 58 -0.69 5.96 -4.96
N ALA A 59 -1.44 6.72 -4.15
CA ALA A 59 -1.00 8.02 -3.65
C ALA A 59 0.24 7.93 -2.74
N LEU A 60 0.28 6.95 -1.83
CA LEU A 60 1.42 6.74 -0.93
C LEU A 60 2.69 6.32 -1.67
N VAL A 61 2.58 5.46 -2.68
CA VAL A 61 3.73 4.94 -3.43
C VAL A 61 4.15 5.90 -4.54
N LEU A 62 3.21 6.44 -5.31
CA LEU A 62 3.48 7.23 -6.52
C LEU A 62 3.36 8.75 -6.31
N GLY A 63 2.63 9.23 -5.31
CA GLY A 63 2.36 10.67 -5.15
C GLY A 63 3.63 11.52 -5.06
N ARG A 64 4.60 11.06 -4.27
CA ARG A 64 5.90 11.72 -4.10
C ARG A 64 6.81 11.62 -5.34
N PRO A 65 7.00 10.43 -5.94
CA PRO A 65 7.68 10.31 -7.23
C PRO A 65 7.08 11.20 -8.32
N ILE A 66 5.75 11.26 -8.43
CA ILE A 66 5.06 12.12 -9.41
C ILE A 66 5.38 13.59 -9.16
N TRP A 67 5.31 14.05 -7.91
CA TRP A 67 5.65 15.44 -7.57
C TRP A 67 7.10 15.77 -7.94
N TRP A 68 8.06 14.91 -7.59
CA TRP A 68 9.47 15.13 -7.96
C TRP A 68 9.71 15.07 -9.47
N TYR A 69 8.96 14.25 -10.18
CA TYR A 69 9.01 14.20 -11.64
C TYR A 69 8.53 15.52 -12.25
N LEU A 70 7.40 16.05 -11.76
CA LEU A 70 6.86 17.34 -12.18
C LEU A 70 7.78 18.52 -11.80
N ALA A 71 8.52 18.40 -10.69
CA ALA A 71 9.54 19.37 -10.27
C ALA A 71 10.85 19.30 -11.09
N GLY A 72 10.92 18.48 -12.15
CA GLY A 72 12.08 18.34 -13.02
C GLY A 72 13.15 17.35 -12.52
N GLN A 73 12.98 16.76 -11.34
CA GLN A 73 13.94 15.82 -10.73
C GLN A 73 13.72 14.38 -11.20
N LYS A 74 13.70 14.15 -12.52
CA LYS A 74 13.33 12.87 -13.14
C LYS A 74 14.18 11.67 -12.69
N LYS A 75 15.48 11.86 -12.48
CA LYS A 75 16.38 10.78 -12.01
C LYS A 75 16.10 10.41 -10.55
N GLU A 76 15.86 11.40 -9.69
CA GLU A 76 15.57 11.14 -8.27
C GLU A 76 14.17 10.58 -8.07
N SER A 77 13.19 10.98 -8.87
CA SER A 77 11.82 10.46 -8.80
C SER A 77 11.74 8.96 -9.11
N VAL A 78 12.38 8.53 -10.20
CA VAL A 78 12.45 7.10 -10.57
C VAL A 78 13.19 6.31 -9.50
N LYS A 79 14.28 6.89 -8.96
CA LYS A 79 15.05 6.24 -7.87
C LYS A 79 14.21 6.09 -6.60
N LEU A 80 13.43 7.10 -6.22
CA LEU A 80 12.52 7.04 -5.06
C LEU A 80 11.45 5.96 -5.27
N PHE A 81 10.84 5.90 -6.45
CA PHE A 81 9.83 4.89 -6.76
C PHE A 81 10.40 3.47 -6.66
N ILE A 82 11.52 3.19 -7.33
CA ILE A 82 12.18 1.88 -7.28
C ILE A 82 12.56 1.52 -5.84
N THR A 83 13.07 2.48 -5.07
CA THR A 83 13.43 2.25 -3.66
C THR A 83 12.19 1.91 -2.83
N THR A 84 11.05 2.57 -3.07
CA THR A 84 9.78 2.31 -2.37
C THR A 84 9.25 0.90 -2.71
N VAL A 85 9.28 0.52 -4.00
CA VAL A 85 8.86 -0.82 -4.45
C VAL A 85 9.79 -1.90 -3.90
N ALA A 86 11.11 -1.68 -3.89
CA ALA A 86 12.06 -2.62 -3.32
C ALA A 86 11.81 -2.85 -1.81
N TRP A 87 11.54 -1.79 -1.04
CA TRP A 87 11.19 -1.92 0.37
C TRP A 87 9.87 -2.66 0.59
N LEU A 88 8.85 -2.40 -0.23
CA LEU A 88 7.60 -3.15 -0.18
C LEU A 88 7.81 -4.63 -0.49
N ALA A 89 8.64 -4.97 -1.49
CA ALA A 89 8.99 -6.34 -1.81
C ALA A 89 9.73 -7.04 -0.67
N ILE A 90 10.67 -6.35 -0.01
CA ILE A 90 11.37 -6.87 1.18
C ILE A 90 10.37 -7.11 2.33
N LEU A 91 9.50 -6.15 2.62
CA LEU A 91 8.47 -6.29 3.67
C LEU A 91 7.53 -7.46 3.37
N PHE A 92 7.10 -7.61 2.12
CA PHE A 92 6.29 -8.74 1.69
C PHE A 92 7.03 -10.07 1.90
N ALA A 93 8.29 -10.18 1.49
CA ALA A 93 9.10 -11.38 1.70
C ALA A 93 9.25 -11.71 3.20
N VAL A 94 9.49 -10.70 4.05
CA VAL A 94 9.58 -10.88 5.51
C VAL A 94 8.27 -11.40 6.09
N ILE A 95 7.12 -10.85 5.67
CA ILE A 95 5.80 -11.32 6.12
C ILE A 95 5.57 -12.78 5.72
N VAL A 96 5.88 -13.13 4.46
CA VAL A 96 5.70 -14.51 3.96
C VAL A 96 6.60 -15.49 4.70
N LEU A 97 7.88 -15.15 4.90
CA LEU A 97 8.82 -15.98 5.67
C LEU A 97 8.35 -16.14 7.12
N ALA A 98 7.93 -15.06 7.76
CA ALA A 98 7.40 -15.10 9.13
C ALA A 98 6.13 -15.96 9.25
N ALA A 99 5.28 -15.96 8.22
CA ALA A 99 4.12 -16.84 8.17
C ALA A 99 4.53 -18.32 8.02
N MET A 100 5.50 -18.63 7.16
CA MET A 100 5.98 -20.01 6.95
C MET A 100 6.64 -20.62 8.21
N VAL A 101 7.33 -19.83 9.03
CA VAL A 101 7.98 -20.31 10.27
C VAL A 101 6.95 -20.63 11.38
N ARG A 102 5.73 -20.09 11.27
CA ARG A 102 4.65 -20.27 12.26
C ARG A 102 3.71 -21.43 11.95
N PHE A 103 3.86 -22.09 10.80
CA PHE A 103 3.17 -23.34 10.44
C PHE A 103 4.02 -24.55 10.82
#